data_AF-A0A9E2Z749-F1
#
_entry.id   AF-A0A9E2Z749-F1
#
_cell.length_a   1.000
_cell.length_b   1.000
_cell.length_c   1.000
_cell.angle_alpha   90.00
_cell.angle_beta   90.00
_cell.angle_gamma   90.00
#
_symmetry.space_group_name_H-M   'P 1'
#
loop_
_entity.id
_entity.type
_entity.pdbx_description
1 polymer ?
#
loop_
_entity_poly.entity_id
_entity_poly.type
_entity_poly.pdbx_seq_one_letter_code
_entity_poly.pdbx_strand_id
1 'polypeptide(L)'
;MTTDTAAVARLGREAIRPLRTLDPAAPLDDLAWLDEAVGDARVVAIGESAHYNHESYLLRHRLLRYLVERHGFTAYATESGFTEG
;
A
#
# COMPACT_ATOMS: atom_id res chain seq x y z
N MET A 1 25.12 -7.70 32.60
CA MET A 1 24.39 -6.84 31.65
C MET A 1 23.48 -7.74 30.83
N THR A 2 22.31 -8.04 31.37
CA THR A 2 21.30 -8.88 30.71
C THR A 2 20.55 -8.01 29.72
N THR A 3 20.74 -8.24 28.44
CA THR A 3 20.00 -7.56 27.38
C THR A 3 18.55 -8.01 27.46
N ASP A 4 17.68 -7.15 28.01
CA ASP A 4 16.24 -7.27 27.90
C ASP A 4 15.90 -7.23 26.41
N THR A 5 15.62 -8.40 25.85
CA THR A 5 15.12 -8.51 24.48
C THR A 5 13.69 -8.04 24.56
N ALA A 6 13.51 -6.71 24.52
CA ALA A 6 12.21 -6.05 24.53
C ALA A 6 11.28 -6.86 23.62
N ALA A 7 10.25 -7.46 24.22
CA ALA A 7 9.34 -8.36 23.55
C ALA A 7 8.94 -7.72 22.21
N VAL A 8 9.32 -8.36 21.10
CA VAL A 8 8.97 -7.89 19.76
C VAL A 8 7.46 -7.75 19.76
N ALA A 9 6.97 -6.50 19.75
CA ALA A 9 5.56 -6.22 19.78
C ALA A 9 4.92 -6.84 18.54
N ARG A 10 4.32 -8.02 18.70
CA ARG A 10 3.61 -8.71 17.64
C ARG A 10 2.27 -7.99 17.49
N LEU A 11 2.00 -7.48 16.30
CA LEU A 11 0.65 -7.03 15.96
C LEU A 11 -0.34 -8.16 16.23
N GLY A 12 -1.43 -7.84 16.93
CA GLY A 12 -2.53 -8.78 17.13
C GLY A 12 -3.11 -9.21 15.79
N ARG A 13 -3.66 -10.43 15.71
CA ARG A 13 -4.22 -10.97 14.46
C ARG A 13 -5.28 -10.06 13.85
N GLU A 14 -6.04 -9.36 14.68
CA GLU A 14 -7.09 -8.42 14.29
C GLU A 14 -6.57 -7.17 13.56
N ALA A 15 -5.32 -6.78 13.82
CA ALA A 15 -4.66 -5.64 13.18
C ALA A 15 -4.05 -6.00 11.80
N ILE A 16 -4.01 -7.29 11.44
CA ILE A 16 -3.40 -7.76 10.21
C ILE A 16 -4.49 -7.90 9.12
N ARG A 17 -4.31 -7.21 8.00
CA ARG A 17 -5.12 -7.38 6.79
C ARG A 17 -4.30 -8.21 5.77
N PRO A 18 -4.64 -9.49 5.52
CA PRO A 18 -3.85 -10.33 4.63
C PRO A 18 -4.12 -9.96 3.17
N LEU A 19 -3.05 -9.73 2.40
CA LEU A 19 -3.12 -9.59 0.95
C LEU A 19 -3.15 -11.00 0.33
N ARG A 20 -4.12 -11.25 -0.55
CA ARG A 20 -4.32 -12.59 -1.13
C ARG A 20 -3.50 -12.82 -2.39
N THR A 21 -3.13 -11.74 -3.07
CA THR A 21 -2.38 -11.78 -4.33
C THR A 21 -1.68 -10.46 -4.58
N LEU A 22 -0.66 -10.51 -5.44
CA LEU A 22 -0.01 -9.34 -6.04
C LEU A 22 -0.30 -9.20 -7.53
N ASP A 23 -1.08 -10.12 -8.12
CA ASP A 23 -1.47 -10.05 -9.53
C ASP A 23 -2.20 -8.73 -9.79
N PRO A 24 -1.67 -7.84 -10.64
CA PRO A 24 -2.28 -6.54 -10.88
C PRO A 24 -3.63 -6.63 -11.60
N ALA A 25 -3.97 -7.76 -12.23
CA ALA A 25 -5.24 -7.95 -12.94
C ALA A 25 -6.33 -8.60 -12.09
N ALA A 26 -5.99 -9.20 -10.95
CA ALA A 26 -6.97 -9.87 -10.10
C ALA A 26 -8.01 -8.90 -9.51
N PRO A 27 -9.20 -9.41 -9.10
CA PRO A 27 -10.22 -8.61 -8.41
C PRO A 27 -9.65 -7.85 -7.20
N LEU A 28 -10.24 -6.70 -6.90
CA LEU A 28 -9.76 -5.79 -5.86
C LEU A 28 -10.56 -5.85 -4.55
N ASP A 29 -11.51 -6.79 -4.44
CA ASP A 29 -12.39 -6.88 -3.27
C ASP A 29 -11.61 -7.19 -1.97
N ASP A 30 -10.41 -7.77 -2.07
CA ASP A 30 -9.51 -7.98 -0.92
C ASP A 30 -8.86 -6.70 -0.40
N LEU A 31 -9.02 -5.57 -1.11
CA LEU A 31 -8.56 -4.25 -0.73
C LEU A 31 -9.67 -3.35 -0.15
N ALA A 32 -10.89 -3.86 0.06
CA ALA A 32 -12.02 -3.08 0.58
C ALA A 32 -11.75 -2.39 1.93
N TRP A 33 -10.79 -2.88 2.71
CA TRP A 33 -10.35 -2.22 3.95
C TRP A 33 -9.75 -0.82 3.72
N LEU A 34 -9.33 -0.50 2.49
CA LEU A 34 -8.86 0.85 2.13
C LEU A 34 -9.97 1.89 2.21
N ASP A 35 -11.25 1.50 2.14
CA ASP A 35 -12.35 2.46 2.24
C ASP A 35 -12.31 3.23 3.56
N GLU A 36 -12.12 2.49 4.66
CA GLU A 36 -11.97 3.06 6.00
C GLU A 36 -10.62 3.77 6.16
N ALA A 37 -9.54 3.20 5.62
CA ALA A 37 -8.20 3.77 5.78
C ALA A 37 -8.01 5.09 5.02
N VAL A 38 -8.65 5.25 3.86
CA VAL A 38 -8.61 6.46 3.03
C VAL A 38 -9.62 7.48 3.52
N GLY A 39 -10.86 7.08 3.82
CA GLY A 39 -11.92 8.00 4.22
C GLY A 39 -12.09 9.16 3.22
N ASP A 40 -12.15 10.39 3.74
CA ASP A 40 -12.30 11.61 2.92
C ASP A 40 -10.95 12.22 2.48
N ALA A 41 -9.86 11.45 2.51
CA ALA A 41 -8.53 11.95 2.16
C ALA A 41 -8.47 12.42 0.71
N ARG A 42 -8.04 13.67 0.49
CA ARG A 42 -7.80 14.23 -0.85
C ARG A 42 -6.47 13.80 -1.47
N VAL A 43 -5.52 13.38 -0.64
CA VAL A 43 -4.16 12.98 -1.04
C VAL A 43 -3.79 11.73 -0.26
N VAL A 44 -3.36 10.68 -0.96
CA VAL A 44 -2.85 9.43 -0.38
C VAL A 44 -1.41 9.24 -0.83
N ALA A 45 -0.50 9.08 0.13
CA ALA A 45 0.90 8.79 -0.14
C ALA A 45 1.14 7.27 -0.02
N ILE A 46 1.72 6.66 -1.04
CA ILE A 46 2.07 5.24 -1.06
C ILE A 46 3.59 5.11 -1.14
N GLY A 47 4.22 4.76 -0.02
CA GLY A 47 5.66 4.50 0.04
C GLY A 47 6.02 3.04 -0.27
N GLU A 48 7.32 2.78 -0.41
CA GLU A 48 7.91 1.46 -0.50
C GLU A 48 9.05 1.31 0.51
N SER A 49 9.30 0.09 1.01
CA SER A 49 10.38 -0.13 1.98
C SER A 49 11.76 -0.18 1.34
N ALA A 50 11.83 -0.41 0.03
CA ALA A 50 13.06 -0.41 -0.76
C ALA A 50 12.73 -0.19 -2.24
N HIS A 51 13.65 0.47 -2.96
CA HIS A 51 13.54 0.64 -4.41
C HIS A 51 13.78 -0.67 -5.16
N TYR A 52 13.25 -0.74 -6.39
CA TYR A 52 13.48 -1.84 -7.33
C TYR A 52 12.95 -3.20 -6.86
N ASN A 53 12.07 -3.23 -5.86
CA ASN A 53 11.43 -4.45 -5.40
C ASN A 53 10.15 -4.73 -6.20
N HIS A 54 10.14 -5.83 -6.96
CA HIS A 54 9.04 -6.21 -7.85
C HIS A 54 7.69 -6.28 -7.12
N GLU A 55 7.67 -6.86 -5.93
CA GLU A 55 6.46 -7.03 -5.13
C GLU A 55 5.88 -5.67 -4.68
N SER A 56 6.73 -4.70 -4.38
CA SER A 56 6.33 -3.33 -4.04
C SER A 56 5.69 -2.62 -5.24
N TYR A 57 6.24 -2.78 -6.44
CA TYR A 57 5.60 -2.27 -7.66
C TYR A 57 4.23 -2.91 -7.91
N LEU A 58 4.13 -4.23 -7.79
CA LEU A 58 2.87 -4.94 -8.01
C LEU A 58 1.80 -4.54 -6.98
N LEU A 59 2.17 -4.43 -5.70
CA LEU A 59 1.26 -3.96 -4.67
C LEU A 59 0.83 -2.51 -4.94
N ARG A 60 1.76 -1.60 -5.22
CA ARG A 60 1.43 -0.20 -5.54
C ARG A 60 0.49 -0.11 -6.74
N HIS A 61 0.67 -0.95 -7.76
CA HIS A 61 -0.25 -1.01 -8.89
C HIS A 61 -1.66 -1.39 -8.43
N ARG A 62 -1.83 -2.48 -7.65
CA ARG A 62 -3.14 -2.87 -7.13
C ARG A 62 -3.79 -1.76 -6.27
N LEU A 63 -3.01 -1.12 -5.39
CA LEU A 63 -3.47 0.00 -4.57
C LEU A 63 -3.92 1.19 -5.43
N LEU A 64 -3.11 1.59 -6.42
CA LEU A 64 -3.44 2.68 -7.33
C LEU A 64 -4.71 2.39 -8.13
N ARG A 65 -4.87 1.16 -8.66
CA ARG A 65 -6.10 0.74 -9.33
C ARG A 65 -7.31 0.88 -8.42
N TYR A 66 -7.21 0.45 -7.16
CA TYR A 66 -8.30 0.60 -6.20
C TYR A 66 -8.67 2.07 -5.96
N LEU A 67 -7.66 2.92 -5.73
CA LEU A 67 -7.88 4.35 -5.52
C LEU A 67 -8.51 5.04 -6.73
N VAL A 68 -8.11 4.69 -7.95
CA VAL A 68 -8.69 5.24 -9.18
C VAL A 68 -10.11 4.71 -9.40
N GLU A 69 -10.29 3.39 -9.39
CA GLU A 69 -11.54 2.73 -9.79
C GLU A 69 -12.65 2.86 -8.74
N ARG A 70 -12.30 2.90 -7.44
CA ARG A 70 -13.29 2.89 -6.33
C ARG A 70 -13.40 4.22 -5.58
N HIS A 71 -12.30 4.99 -5.53
CA HIS A 71 -12.25 6.27 -4.81
C HIS A 71 -12.16 7.50 -5.72
N GLY A 72 -12.03 7.32 -7.04
CA GLY A 72 -12.07 8.41 -8.01
C GLY A 72 -10.84 9.32 -8.02
N PHE A 73 -9.68 8.83 -7.55
CA PHE A 73 -8.42 9.57 -7.69
C PHE A 73 -8.05 9.70 -9.18
N THR A 74 -7.69 10.92 -9.60
CA THR A 74 -7.44 11.25 -11.03
C THR A 74 -6.07 11.88 -11.29
N ALA A 75 -5.29 12.15 -10.24
CA ALA A 75 -3.94 12.67 -10.35
C ALA A 75 -2.94 11.67 -9.75
N TYR A 76 -1.82 11.45 -10.46
CA TYR A 76 -0.73 10.58 -10.02
C TYR A 76 0.58 11.38 -10.03
N ALA A 77 1.28 11.36 -8.90
CA ALA A 77 2.61 11.93 -8.75
C ALA A 77 3.58 10.83 -8.32
N THR A 78 4.79 10.88 -8.84
CA THR A 78 5.88 9.93 -8.58
C THR A 78 7.10 10.66 -8.03
N GLU A 79 7.92 9.99 -7.23
CA GLU A 79 9.14 10.54 -6.62
C GLU A 79 10.29 10.77 -7.63
N SER A 80 10.07 10.48 -8.91
CA SER A 80 11.04 10.77 -9.96
C SER A 80 11.25 12.27 -10.13
N GLY A 81 12.51 12.69 -10.18
CA GLY A 81 12.86 14.04 -10.61
C GLY A 81 12.29 14.30 -12.01
N PHE A 82 11.54 15.39 -12.17
CA PHE A 82 10.90 15.74 -13.44
C PHE A 82 11.95 16.19 -14.48
N THR A 83 12.58 15.21 -15.14
CA THR A 83 13.13 15.29 -16.51
C THR A 83 13.16 13.87 -17.09
N GLU A 84 12.00 13.34 -17.48
CA GLU A 84 11.95 12.30 -18.50
C GLU A 84 11.24 12.89 -19.71
N GLY A 85 12.05 13.41 -20.62
CA GLY A 85 11.68 13.84 -21.96
C GLY A 85 12.55 13.10 -22.96
#